data_AF-A0A5N6LGF0-F1
#
_entry.id   AF-A0A5N6LGF0-F1
#
_cell.length_a   1.000
_cell.length_b   1.000
_cell.length_c   1.000
_cell.angle_alpha   90.00
_cell.angle_beta   90.00
_cell.angle_gamma   90.00
#
_symmetry.space_group_name_H-M   'P 1'
#
loop_
_entity.id
_entity.type
_entity.pdbx_description
1 polymer ?
#
loop_
_entity_poly.entity_id
_entity_poly.type
_entity_poly.pdbx_seq_one_letter_code
_entity_poly.pdbx_strand_id
1 'polypeptide(L)'
;MASPAREENVYMAKLSEQAERYEEMVEFMEKVSASLSGTDELTIEERNLLSVAYKNVIGARRASWRIISSIEQKEESRGNQDHVSVIKDYRSKIEKELSDICDGILKLLDSKLVPSASSGDSKVFYLKMKGDYHRYLAEFKTGGDRKEAAESTLNAYKVAQDIANAELAPTHPIRLGLALNFSVFYYEILNSPDRACGLAKQAFDEAIAELDTLGEDSYKDSTLIMQLLRDNLTLWTSDMQDEGADEIKEAGATKQKKKENRQATTDEHGGDGVCHNEATTAVQDCVTSDASGEGRLKIQDEGLPPLHISFQPFRCNRVKSSNRHPHVDLELYLGHTRVLNLLLIITRSKRKNIKAFGFKVLEAARKSAPTTGGVKKPHRYRPGTVALREIRKYQKSTELLIRKLPFQRLVREIAQDFKTDLRFQSHAVLALQEAAEAYLVGLFEDTNLCAIHAKRVTIMPKDIQLARRIRGERA
;
A
#
# COMPACT_ATOMS: atom_id res chain seq x y z
N MET A 1 13.52 -41.33 1.29
CA MET A 1 12.41 -40.91 2.17
C MET A 1 12.97 -39.85 3.11
N ALA A 2 12.22 -38.80 3.39
CA ALA A 2 12.66 -37.78 4.34
C ALA A 2 12.87 -38.40 5.72
N SER A 3 13.82 -37.88 6.50
CA SER A 3 13.99 -38.36 7.87
C SER A 3 12.74 -37.99 8.68
N PRO A 4 12.34 -38.81 9.68
CA PRO A 4 11.20 -38.49 10.54
C PRO A 4 11.28 -37.09 11.16
N ALA A 5 12.50 -36.65 11.49
CA ALA A 5 12.76 -35.31 12.01
C ALA A 5 12.51 -34.20 10.96
N ARG A 6 12.80 -34.42 9.67
CA ARG A 6 12.50 -33.44 8.61
C ARG A 6 10.99 -33.29 8.44
N GLU A 7 10.26 -34.40 8.40
CA GLU A 7 8.79 -34.38 8.28
C GLU A 7 8.13 -33.70 9.48
N GLU A 8 8.62 -33.96 10.70
CA GLU A 8 8.15 -33.29 11.92
C GLU A 8 8.40 -31.77 11.86
N ASN A 9 9.61 -31.33 11.47
CA ASN A 9 9.89 -29.89 11.35
C ASN A 9 9.04 -29.22 10.27
N VAL A 10 8.78 -29.87 9.13
CA VAL A 10 7.88 -29.35 8.10
C VAL A 10 6.44 -29.24 8.62
N TYR A 11 5.96 -30.24 9.37
CA TYR A 11 4.65 -30.21 9.99
C TYR A 11 4.54 -29.06 11.00
N MET A 12 5.56 -28.89 11.85
CA MET A 12 5.62 -27.79 12.80
C MET A 12 5.66 -26.42 12.12
N ALA A 13 6.39 -26.26 11.01
CA ALA A 13 6.39 -25.03 10.23
C ALA A 13 4.99 -24.67 9.70
N LYS A 14 4.22 -25.66 9.23
CA LYS A 14 2.82 -25.46 8.80
C LYS A 14 1.89 -25.08 9.95
N LEU A 15 2.09 -25.63 11.15
CA LEU A 15 1.35 -25.23 12.34
C LEU A 15 1.70 -23.80 12.77
N SER A 16 2.99 -23.45 12.75
CA SER A 16 3.47 -22.10 13.05
C SER A 16 2.92 -21.06 12.06
N GLU A 17 2.82 -21.40 10.77
CA GLU A 17 2.17 -20.55 9.76
C GLU A 17 0.71 -20.27 10.11
N GLN A 18 -0.06 -21.32 10.44
CA GLN A 18 -1.48 -21.17 10.82
C GLN A 18 -1.67 -20.38 12.13
N ALA A 19 -0.70 -20.43 13.02
CA ALA A 19 -0.68 -19.69 14.26
C ALA A 19 -0.05 -18.28 14.13
N GLU A 20 0.38 -17.89 12.93
CA GLU A 20 1.09 -16.63 12.64
C GLU A 20 2.38 -16.44 13.49
N ARG A 21 2.99 -17.54 13.95
CA ARG A 21 4.24 -17.55 14.73
C ARG A 21 5.45 -17.71 13.80
N TYR A 22 5.69 -16.70 12.98
CA TYR A 22 6.69 -16.77 11.91
C TYR A 22 8.15 -16.89 12.38
N GLU A 23 8.48 -16.39 13.58
CA GLU A 23 9.83 -16.55 14.16
C GLU A 23 10.13 -18.04 14.42
N GLU A 24 9.20 -18.79 15.02
CA GLU A 24 9.32 -20.25 15.15
C GLU A 24 9.27 -20.98 13.82
N MET A 25 8.46 -20.50 12.87
CA MET A 25 8.42 -21.06 11.52
C MET A 25 9.81 -21.01 10.86
N VAL A 26 10.55 -19.91 11.04
CA VAL A 26 11.95 -19.79 10.58
C VAL A 26 12.83 -20.84 11.25
N GLU A 27 12.75 -21.01 12.58
CA GLU A 27 13.55 -22.01 13.29
C GLU A 27 13.31 -23.45 12.78
N PHE A 28 12.06 -23.82 12.53
CA PHE A 28 11.74 -25.14 11.96
C PHE A 28 12.25 -25.29 10.53
N MET A 29 12.10 -24.26 9.69
CA MET A 29 12.58 -24.30 8.30
C MET A 29 14.11 -24.26 8.19
N GLU A 30 14.80 -23.64 9.15
CA GLU A 30 16.25 -23.73 9.30
C GLU A 30 16.68 -25.15 9.65
N LYS A 31 15.97 -25.85 10.55
CA LYS A 31 16.23 -27.27 10.86
C LYS A 31 16.00 -28.18 9.65
N VAL A 32 14.94 -27.94 8.88
CA VAL A 32 14.68 -28.65 7.61
C VAL A 32 15.87 -28.46 6.66
N SER A 33 16.31 -27.22 6.46
CA SER A 33 17.43 -26.89 5.57
C SER A 33 18.78 -27.40 6.10
N ALA A 34 18.94 -27.45 7.42
CA ALA A 34 20.12 -28.02 8.08
C ALA A 34 20.21 -29.53 7.87
N SER A 35 19.07 -30.24 7.80
CA SER A 35 19.00 -31.69 7.60
C SER A 35 19.33 -32.15 6.17
N LEU A 36 19.40 -31.23 5.21
CA LEU A 36 19.83 -31.52 3.84
C LEU A 36 21.28 -32.02 3.82
N SER A 37 21.49 -33.14 3.14
CA SER A 37 22.79 -33.81 2.99
C SER A 37 23.19 -33.90 1.52
N GLY A 38 24.46 -33.63 1.20
CA GLY A 38 24.98 -33.75 -0.16
C GLY A 38 24.24 -32.84 -1.16
N THR A 39 23.61 -33.46 -2.15
CA THR A 39 22.86 -32.81 -3.24
C THR A 39 21.35 -32.74 -2.98
N ASP A 40 20.89 -33.02 -1.77
CA ASP A 40 19.45 -32.98 -1.45
C ASP A 40 18.89 -31.55 -1.59
N GLU A 41 17.76 -31.43 -2.29
CA GLU A 41 17.04 -30.17 -2.48
C GLU A 41 15.82 -30.07 -1.55
N LEU A 42 15.40 -28.83 -1.29
CA LEU A 42 14.07 -28.56 -0.75
C LEU A 42 13.03 -28.83 -1.84
N THR A 43 11.95 -29.49 -1.45
CA THR A 43 10.75 -29.60 -2.29
C THR A 43 10.16 -28.21 -2.56
N ILE A 44 9.27 -28.12 -3.55
CA ILE A 44 8.57 -26.87 -3.88
C ILE A 44 7.81 -26.34 -2.65
N GLU A 45 7.14 -27.22 -1.90
CA GLU A 45 6.40 -26.85 -0.69
C GLU A 45 7.34 -26.33 0.42
N GLU A 46 8.42 -27.04 0.72
CA GLU A 46 9.39 -26.61 1.74
C GLU A 46 10.07 -25.30 1.38
N ARG A 47 10.45 -25.12 0.12
CA ARG A 47 11.03 -23.86 -0.38
C ARG A 47 10.06 -22.69 -0.23
N ASN A 48 8.78 -22.91 -0.51
CA ASN A 48 7.75 -21.89 -0.32
C ASN A 48 7.54 -21.57 1.17
N LEU A 49 7.49 -22.58 2.04
CA LEU A 49 7.41 -22.38 3.50
C LEU A 49 8.59 -21.57 4.03
N LEU A 50 9.81 -21.89 3.61
CA LEU A 50 11.02 -21.13 3.97
C LEU A 50 10.88 -19.65 3.56
N SER A 51 10.44 -19.40 2.34
CA SER A 51 10.26 -18.03 1.83
C SER A 51 9.17 -17.27 2.58
N VAL A 52 8.03 -17.90 2.87
CA VAL A 52 6.93 -17.31 3.64
C VAL A 52 7.37 -16.96 5.05
N ALA A 53 8.09 -17.87 5.73
CA ALA A 53 8.58 -17.67 7.09
C ALA A 53 9.47 -16.42 7.17
N TYR A 54 10.55 -16.40 6.40
CA TYR A 54 11.50 -15.28 6.44
C TYR A 54 10.90 -13.98 5.90
N LYS A 55 9.99 -14.02 4.91
CA LYS A 55 9.31 -12.83 4.38
C LYS A 55 8.46 -12.14 5.44
N ASN A 56 7.74 -12.90 6.27
CA ASN A 56 6.91 -12.32 7.33
C ASN A 56 7.77 -11.75 8.46
N VAL A 57 8.80 -12.48 8.92
CA VAL A 57 9.71 -12.00 9.97
C VAL A 57 10.42 -10.71 9.54
N ILE A 58 11.04 -10.69 8.35
CA ILE A 58 11.74 -9.49 7.86
C ILE A 58 10.76 -8.35 7.55
N GLY A 59 9.56 -8.67 7.07
CA GLY A 59 8.52 -7.67 6.76
C GLY A 59 8.10 -6.88 7.99
N ALA A 60 7.84 -7.57 9.11
CA ALA A 60 7.50 -6.93 10.37
C ALA A 60 8.62 -6.02 10.88
N ARG A 61 9.87 -6.50 10.87
CA ARG A 61 11.03 -5.71 11.32
C ARG A 61 11.30 -4.49 10.44
N ARG A 62 11.16 -4.62 9.11
CA ARG A 62 11.28 -3.48 8.16
C ARG A 62 10.19 -2.44 8.40
N ALA A 63 8.95 -2.86 8.69
CA ALA A 63 7.87 -1.93 9.02
C ALA A 63 8.20 -1.14 10.30
N SER A 64 8.64 -1.83 11.36
CA SER A 64 9.10 -1.18 12.60
C SER A 64 10.22 -0.19 12.35
N TRP A 65 11.24 -0.57 11.58
CA TRP A 65 12.36 0.31 11.23
C TRP A 65 11.92 1.59 10.51
N ARG A 66 11.00 1.48 9.52
CA ARG A 66 10.47 2.66 8.80
C ARG A 66 9.71 3.60 9.74
N ILE A 67 8.91 3.05 10.65
CA ILE A 67 8.15 3.85 11.63
C ILE A 67 9.12 4.61 12.54
N ILE A 68 10.10 3.91 13.12
CA ILE A 68 11.07 4.54 14.02
C ILE A 68 11.93 5.57 13.29
N SER A 69 12.38 5.28 12.07
CA SER A 69 13.14 6.24 11.24
C SER A 69 12.33 7.50 10.94
N SER A 70 11.01 7.37 10.69
CA SER A 70 10.13 8.52 10.49
C SER A 70 9.92 9.34 11.77
N ILE A 71 9.86 8.68 12.93
CA ILE A 71 9.75 9.36 14.23
C ILE A 71 11.06 10.11 14.55
N GLU A 72 12.21 9.50 14.30
CA GLU A 72 13.52 10.14 14.45
C GLU A 72 13.61 11.44 13.67
N GLN A 73 13.28 11.42 12.37
CA GLN A 73 13.30 12.60 11.50
C GLN A 73 12.36 13.71 12.01
N LYS A 74 11.19 13.34 12.52
CA LYS A 74 10.23 14.30 13.08
C LYS A 74 10.75 14.94 14.37
N GLU A 75 11.33 14.17 15.28
CA GLU A 75 11.89 14.70 16.52
C GLU A 75 13.15 15.53 16.26
N GLU A 76 13.97 15.15 15.28
CA GLU A 76 15.15 15.94 14.85
C GLU A 76 14.73 17.31 14.31
N SER A 77 13.63 17.38 13.53
CA SER A 77 13.07 18.65 13.05
C SER A 77 12.51 19.56 14.15
N ARG A 78 12.20 19.00 15.33
CA ARG A 78 11.73 19.74 16.51
C ARG A 78 12.87 20.23 17.41
N GLY A 79 14.10 19.79 17.16
CA GLY A 79 15.27 20.15 17.96
C GLY A 79 15.38 19.41 19.30
N ASN A 80 14.59 18.35 19.53
CA ASN A 80 14.59 17.58 20.77
C ASN A 80 15.76 16.59 20.83
N GLN A 81 16.98 17.08 21.00
CA GLN A 81 18.21 16.26 20.89
C GLN A 81 18.24 15.05 21.83
N ASP A 82 17.73 15.18 23.06
CA ASP A 82 17.70 14.08 24.03
C ASP A 82 16.81 12.92 23.55
N HIS A 83 15.61 13.23 23.02
CA HIS A 83 14.71 12.22 22.46
C HIS A 83 15.30 11.61 21.19
N VAL A 84 15.92 12.42 20.33
CA VAL A 84 16.58 11.94 19.11
C VAL A 84 17.66 10.92 19.43
N SER A 85 18.46 11.14 20.48
CA SER A 85 19.47 10.18 20.92
C SER A 85 18.84 8.83 21.31
N VAL A 86 17.79 8.85 22.14
CA VAL A 86 17.09 7.63 22.58
C VAL A 86 16.46 6.88 21.39
N ILE A 87 15.90 7.62 20.43
CA ILE A 87 15.31 7.02 19.23
C ILE A 87 16.39 6.38 18.35
N LYS A 88 17.56 7.03 18.19
CA LYS A 88 18.70 6.49 17.45
C LYS A 88 19.21 5.17 18.03
N ASP A 89 19.29 5.06 19.35
CA ASP A 89 19.68 3.82 20.02
C ASP A 89 18.67 2.68 19.75
N TYR A 90 17.38 2.98 19.83
CA TYR A 90 16.33 2.00 19.54
C TYR A 90 16.30 1.61 18.06
N ARG A 91 16.48 2.56 17.14
CA ARG A 91 16.62 2.27 15.71
C ARG A 91 17.79 1.34 15.46
N SER A 92 18.95 1.61 16.07
CA SER A 92 20.16 0.79 15.93
C SER A 92 19.94 -0.65 16.40
N LYS A 93 19.14 -0.86 17.45
CA LYS A 93 18.73 -2.21 17.88
C LYS A 93 17.92 -2.93 16.80
N ILE A 94 16.94 -2.25 16.19
CA ILE A 94 16.13 -2.82 15.10
C ILE A 94 17.01 -3.12 13.87
N GLU A 95 17.95 -2.24 13.53
CA GLU A 95 18.89 -2.44 12.42
C GLU A 95 19.80 -3.65 12.65
N LYS A 96 20.20 -3.91 13.90
CA LYS A 96 20.91 -5.14 14.26
C LYS A 96 20.04 -6.37 14.06
N GLU A 97 18.81 -6.38 14.57
CA GLU A 97 17.87 -7.48 14.37
C GLU A 97 17.61 -7.76 12.87
N LEU A 98 17.46 -6.70 12.06
CA LEU A 98 17.34 -6.81 10.61
C LEU A 98 18.59 -7.42 9.96
N SER A 99 19.77 -6.99 10.39
CA SER A 99 21.04 -7.53 9.89
C SER A 99 21.17 -9.01 10.23
N ASP A 100 20.90 -9.40 11.48
CA ASP A 100 20.98 -10.79 11.95
C ASP A 100 20.04 -11.71 11.14
N ILE A 101 18.81 -11.26 10.85
CA ILE A 101 17.85 -12.03 10.01
C ILE A 101 18.37 -12.17 8.58
N CYS A 102 18.88 -11.09 7.98
CA CYS A 102 19.41 -11.12 6.61
C CYS A 102 20.65 -12.03 6.52
N ASP A 103 21.57 -11.94 7.47
CA ASP A 103 22.80 -12.72 7.47
C ASP A 103 22.50 -14.22 7.66
N GLY A 104 21.51 -14.57 8.48
CA GLY A 104 21.05 -15.95 8.67
C GLY A 104 20.62 -16.62 7.35
N ILE A 105 19.71 -15.97 6.61
CA ILE A 105 19.23 -16.52 5.33
C ILE A 105 20.27 -16.44 4.21
N LEU A 106 21.06 -15.37 4.13
CA LEU A 106 22.13 -15.25 3.13
C LEU A 106 23.18 -16.36 3.30
N LYS A 107 23.56 -16.65 4.55
CA LYS A 107 24.44 -17.77 4.86
C LYS A 107 23.85 -19.10 4.43
N LEU A 108 22.55 -19.32 4.66
CA LEU A 108 21.86 -20.56 4.26
C LEU A 108 21.80 -20.70 2.73
N LEU A 109 21.50 -19.61 2.02
CA LEU A 109 21.46 -19.55 0.56
C LEU A 109 22.83 -19.89 -0.05
N ASP A 110 23.90 -19.26 0.45
CA ASP A 110 25.24 -19.40 -0.10
C ASP A 110 25.89 -20.74 0.22
N SER A 111 25.66 -21.28 1.43
CA SER A 111 26.29 -22.52 1.85
C SER A 111 25.59 -23.79 1.36
N LYS A 112 24.26 -23.73 1.14
CA LYS A 112 23.46 -24.93 0.87
C LYS A 112 22.51 -24.80 -0.31
N LEU A 113 21.61 -23.81 -0.30
CA LEU A 113 20.44 -23.81 -1.19
C LEU A 113 20.76 -23.44 -2.65
N VAL A 114 21.60 -22.43 -2.88
CA VAL A 114 22.02 -22.06 -4.23
C VAL A 114 22.91 -23.14 -4.86
N PRO A 115 23.91 -23.70 -4.15
CA PRO A 115 24.73 -24.79 -4.70
C PRO A 115 23.97 -26.08 -5.00
N SER A 116 22.91 -26.41 -4.24
CA SER A 116 22.14 -27.65 -4.46
C SER A 116 21.07 -27.53 -5.56
N ALA A 117 20.70 -26.32 -5.97
CA ALA A 117 19.63 -26.11 -6.94
C ALA A 117 19.98 -26.62 -8.35
N SER A 118 19.25 -27.62 -8.84
CA SER A 118 19.46 -28.19 -10.17
C SER A 118 18.68 -27.48 -11.29
N SER A 119 17.41 -27.15 -11.05
CA SER A 119 16.48 -26.55 -12.03
C SER A 119 16.60 -25.03 -12.15
N GLY A 120 16.24 -24.47 -13.31
CA GLY A 120 16.09 -23.03 -13.51
C GLY A 120 15.16 -22.40 -12.47
N ASP A 121 14.02 -23.04 -12.19
CA ASP A 121 13.08 -22.61 -11.15
C ASP A 121 13.73 -22.45 -9.77
N SER A 122 14.45 -23.47 -9.28
CA SER A 122 15.08 -23.42 -7.97
C SER A 122 16.24 -22.44 -7.92
N LYS A 123 17.07 -22.38 -8.96
CA LYS A 123 18.17 -21.40 -9.07
C LYS A 123 17.66 -19.96 -9.05
N VAL A 124 16.71 -19.63 -9.92
CA VAL A 124 16.14 -18.27 -10.01
C VAL A 124 15.44 -17.91 -8.71
N PHE A 125 14.71 -18.83 -8.09
CA PHE A 125 14.06 -18.59 -6.81
C PHE A 125 15.05 -18.20 -5.71
N TYR A 126 16.12 -18.97 -5.51
CA TYR A 126 17.10 -18.70 -4.46
C TYR A 126 17.96 -17.47 -4.75
N LEU A 127 18.35 -17.25 -6.01
CA LEU A 127 19.10 -16.05 -6.39
C LEU A 127 18.24 -14.78 -6.26
N LYS A 128 16.96 -14.85 -6.61
CA LYS A 128 15.98 -13.79 -6.35
C LYS A 128 15.89 -13.51 -4.84
N MET A 129 15.78 -14.56 -4.02
CA MET A 129 15.74 -14.42 -2.57
C MET A 129 17.04 -13.78 -2.04
N LYS A 130 18.20 -14.20 -2.52
CA LYS A 130 19.50 -13.59 -2.19
C LYS A 130 19.51 -12.09 -2.52
N GLY A 131 19.06 -11.72 -3.71
CA GLY A 131 18.91 -10.31 -4.11
C GLY A 131 17.96 -9.53 -3.20
N ASP A 132 16.82 -10.13 -2.82
CA ASP A 132 15.85 -9.53 -1.89
C ASP A 132 16.46 -9.22 -0.52
N TYR A 133 17.24 -10.14 0.07
CA TYR A 133 17.84 -9.92 1.39
C TYR A 133 19.01 -8.94 1.37
N HIS A 134 19.85 -8.95 0.34
CA HIS A 134 20.81 -7.85 0.16
C HIS A 134 20.12 -6.50 -0.08
N ARG A 135 18.96 -6.49 -0.77
CA ARG A 135 18.19 -5.27 -0.99
C ARG A 135 17.69 -4.71 0.34
N TYR A 136 17.19 -5.57 1.23
CA TYR A 136 16.78 -5.15 2.57
C TYR A 136 17.93 -4.56 3.39
N LEU A 137 19.15 -5.11 3.29
CA LEU A 137 20.34 -4.49 3.89
C LEU A 137 20.61 -3.09 3.31
N ALA A 138 20.52 -2.92 1.99
CA ALA A 138 20.76 -1.64 1.33
C ALA A 138 19.73 -0.54 1.67
N GLU A 139 18.58 -0.89 2.24
CA GLU A 139 17.54 0.07 2.67
C GLU A 139 17.96 0.89 3.89
N PHE A 140 18.67 0.28 4.85
CA PHE A 140 18.99 0.93 6.14
C PHE A 140 20.49 1.10 6.39
N LYS A 141 21.36 0.33 5.73
CA LYS A 141 22.81 0.54 5.81
C LYS A 141 23.19 1.89 5.21
N THR A 142 24.33 2.41 5.64
CA THR A 142 24.87 3.70 5.16
C THR A 142 26.31 3.54 4.67
N GLY A 143 26.86 4.55 4.00
CA GLY A 143 28.27 4.58 3.62
C GLY A 143 28.69 3.43 2.69
N GLY A 144 29.80 2.76 3.04
CA GLY A 144 30.39 1.64 2.30
C GLY A 144 29.49 0.40 2.28
N ASP A 145 28.97 0.01 3.44
CA ASP A 145 28.08 -1.14 3.61
C ASP A 145 26.85 -1.07 2.70
N ARG A 146 26.27 0.13 2.53
CA ARG A 146 25.14 0.33 1.61
C ARG A 146 25.51 0.03 0.16
N LYS A 147 26.71 0.47 -0.26
CA LYS A 147 27.20 0.24 -1.63
C LYS A 147 27.45 -1.25 -1.87
N GLU A 148 28.11 -1.92 -0.93
CA GLU A 148 28.36 -3.36 -1.01
C GLU A 148 27.05 -4.17 -1.07
N ALA A 149 26.07 -3.81 -0.23
CA ALA A 149 24.76 -4.44 -0.27
C ALA A 149 24.05 -4.22 -1.61
N ALA A 150 24.07 -2.99 -2.15
CA ALA A 150 23.47 -2.68 -3.45
C ALA A 150 24.17 -3.40 -4.62
N GLU A 151 25.50 -3.51 -4.61
CA GLU A 151 26.26 -4.27 -5.61
C GLU A 151 25.93 -5.76 -5.53
N SER A 152 25.85 -6.31 -4.33
CA SER A 152 25.46 -7.71 -4.09
C SER A 152 24.03 -7.99 -4.57
N THR A 153 23.09 -7.08 -4.33
CA THR A 153 21.72 -7.16 -4.88
C THR A 153 21.73 -7.16 -6.40
N LEU A 154 22.45 -6.22 -7.02
CA LEU A 154 22.51 -6.09 -8.47
C LEU A 154 23.09 -7.37 -9.12
N ASN A 155 24.15 -7.92 -8.54
CA ASN A 155 24.78 -9.15 -9.02
C ASN A 155 23.83 -10.34 -8.91
N ALA A 156 23.19 -10.54 -7.75
CA ALA A 156 22.24 -11.65 -7.56
C ALA A 156 21.04 -11.57 -8.51
N TYR A 157 20.43 -10.39 -8.68
CA TYR A 157 19.32 -10.24 -9.61
C TYR A 157 19.72 -10.37 -11.08
N LYS A 158 20.90 -9.88 -11.48
CA LYS A 158 21.38 -10.08 -12.87
C LYS A 158 21.56 -11.56 -13.19
N VAL A 159 22.26 -12.31 -12.33
CA VAL A 159 22.44 -13.75 -12.53
C VAL A 159 21.09 -14.47 -12.55
N ALA A 160 20.16 -14.11 -11.67
CA ALA A 160 18.81 -14.65 -11.69
C ALA A 160 18.07 -14.31 -13.00
N GLN A 161 18.21 -13.10 -13.52
CA GLN A 161 17.54 -12.63 -14.73
C GLN A 161 18.06 -13.34 -15.97
N ASP A 162 19.37 -13.57 -16.06
CA ASP A 162 20.00 -14.28 -17.18
C ASP A 162 19.48 -15.73 -17.24
N ILE A 163 19.44 -16.43 -16.10
CA ILE A 163 18.88 -17.79 -16.02
C ILE A 163 17.37 -17.78 -16.33
N ALA A 164 16.62 -16.83 -15.76
CA ALA A 164 15.18 -16.72 -15.99
C ALA A 164 14.83 -16.46 -17.46
N ASN A 165 15.61 -15.64 -18.16
CA ASN A 165 15.41 -15.36 -19.57
C ASN A 165 15.72 -16.58 -20.46
N ALA A 166 16.67 -17.41 -20.05
CA ALA A 166 17.08 -18.60 -20.79
C ALA A 166 16.15 -19.80 -20.55
N GLU A 167 15.67 -19.99 -19.31
CA GLU A 167 15.02 -21.24 -18.89
C GLU A 167 13.52 -21.09 -18.57
N LEU A 168 13.01 -19.87 -18.32
CA LEU A 168 11.62 -19.66 -17.88
C LEU A 168 10.83 -18.83 -18.89
N ALA A 169 9.56 -19.22 -19.13
CA ALA A 169 8.65 -18.45 -19.98
C ALA A 169 8.40 -17.03 -19.41
N PRO A 170 8.16 -16.01 -20.25
CA PRO A 170 7.81 -14.66 -19.82
C PRO A 170 6.64 -14.57 -18.83
N THR A 171 5.68 -15.48 -18.95
CA THR A 171 4.51 -15.59 -18.08
C THR A 171 4.79 -16.31 -16.76
N HIS A 172 5.99 -16.88 -16.58
CA HIS A 172 6.31 -17.70 -15.40
C HIS A 172 6.31 -16.86 -14.11
N PRO A 173 5.59 -17.26 -13.04
CA PRO A 173 5.46 -16.45 -11.82
C PRO A 173 6.79 -16.08 -11.15
N ILE A 174 7.79 -16.98 -11.18
CA ILE A 174 9.12 -16.70 -10.61
C ILE A 174 9.84 -15.61 -11.43
N ARG A 175 9.76 -15.66 -12.76
CA ARG A 175 10.38 -14.66 -13.65
C ARG A 175 9.71 -13.29 -13.50
N LEU A 176 8.37 -13.27 -13.46
CA LEU A 176 7.62 -12.04 -13.21
C LEU A 176 7.91 -11.45 -11.83
N GLY A 177 7.96 -12.29 -10.80
CA GLY A 177 8.29 -11.87 -9.44
C GLY A 177 9.72 -11.34 -9.31
N LEU A 178 10.68 -11.89 -10.08
CA LEU A 178 12.03 -11.36 -10.18
C LEU A 178 12.03 -9.96 -10.82
N ALA A 179 11.38 -9.80 -11.97
CA ALA A 179 11.30 -8.51 -12.66
C ALA A 179 10.64 -7.43 -11.79
N LEU A 180 9.58 -7.80 -11.06
CA LEU A 180 8.93 -6.93 -10.08
C LEU A 180 9.92 -6.44 -9.03
N ASN A 181 10.62 -7.35 -8.35
CA ASN A 181 11.54 -6.96 -7.28
C ASN A 181 12.78 -6.22 -7.80
N PHE A 182 13.26 -6.59 -8.99
CA PHE A 182 14.41 -5.95 -9.61
C PHE A 182 14.09 -4.53 -10.11
N SER A 183 12.87 -4.30 -10.61
CA SER A 183 12.41 -2.95 -10.94
C SER A 183 12.30 -2.06 -9.69
N VAL A 184 11.77 -2.59 -8.58
CA VAL A 184 11.73 -1.89 -7.29
C VAL A 184 13.13 -1.54 -6.80
N PHE A 185 14.11 -2.44 -6.96
CA PHE A 185 15.51 -2.16 -6.64
C PHE A 185 16.08 -0.98 -7.44
N TYR A 186 15.85 -0.95 -8.76
CA TYR A 186 16.28 0.16 -9.60
C TYR A 186 15.65 1.48 -9.16
N TYR A 187 14.38 1.46 -8.74
CA TYR A 187 13.67 2.65 -8.30
C TYR A 187 14.15 3.11 -6.91
N GLU A 188 14.02 2.26 -5.90
CA GLU A 188 14.18 2.65 -4.49
C GLU A 188 15.64 2.71 -4.04
N ILE A 189 16.52 1.85 -4.57
CA ILE A 189 17.91 1.75 -4.08
C ILE A 189 18.89 2.48 -4.99
N LEU A 190 18.78 2.25 -6.31
CA LEU A 190 19.69 2.86 -7.29
C LEU A 190 19.21 4.22 -7.80
N ASN A 191 18.04 4.69 -7.37
CA ASN A 191 17.45 5.97 -7.78
C ASN A 191 17.47 6.14 -9.32
N SER A 192 17.12 5.08 -10.05
CA SER A 192 17.16 4.99 -11.51
C SER A 192 15.75 4.69 -12.05
N PRO A 193 14.80 5.65 -11.94
CA PRO A 193 13.40 5.42 -12.26
C PRO A 193 13.17 5.01 -13.72
N ASP A 194 13.92 5.56 -14.66
CA ASP A 194 13.83 5.18 -16.08
C ASP A 194 14.12 3.69 -16.31
N ARG A 195 15.16 3.17 -15.65
CA ARG A 195 15.53 1.74 -15.73
C ARG A 195 14.48 0.87 -15.05
N ALA A 196 13.96 1.30 -13.91
CA ALA A 196 12.89 0.59 -13.19
C ALA A 196 11.63 0.45 -14.07
N CYS A 197 11.15 1.57 -14.62
CA CYS A 197 10.01 1.62 -15.50
C CYS A 197 10.24 0.82 -16.79
N GLY A 198 11.43 0.92 -17.38
CA GLY A 198 11.81 0.14 -18.56
C GLY A 198 11.72 -1.37 -18.32
N LEU A 199 12.33 -1.85 -17.23
CA LEU A 199 12.31 -3.27 -16.87
C LEU A 199 10.89 -3.78 -16.54
N ALA A 200 10.13 -3.03 -15.74
CA ALA A 200 8.77 -3.43 -15.37
C ALA A 200 7.83 -3.46 -16.59
N LYS A 201 7.95 -2.47 -17.49
CA LYS A 201 7.17 -2.42 -18.73
C LYS A 201 7.53 -3.56 -19.67
N GLN A 202 8.82 -3.82 -19.87
CA GLN A 202 9.29 -4.92 -20.70
C GLN A 202 8.72 -6.27 -20.21
N ALA A 203 8.85 -6.58 -18.92
CA ALA A 203 8.33 -7.82 -18.35
C ALA A 203 6.80 -7.94 -18.50
N PHE A 204 6.08 -6.82 -18.34
CA PHE A 204 4.63 -6.78 -18.50
C PHE A 204 4.20 -7.03 -19.97
N ASP A 205 4.84 -6.35 -20.92
CA ASP A 205 4.53 -6.46 -22.35
C ASP A 205 4.89 -7.86 -22.89
N GLU A 206 6.03 -8.43 -22.49
CA GLU A 206 6.42 -9.80 -22.84
C GLU A 206 5.42 -10.83 -22.30
N ALA A 207 4.94 -10.67 -21.06
CA ALA A 207 3.96 -11.58 -20.46
C ALA A 207 2.58 -11.46 -21.10
N ILE A 208 2.14 -10.26 -21.49
CA ILE A 208 0.87 -10.07 -22.21
C ILE A 208 0.88 -10.84 -23.54
N ALA A 209 2.00 -10.85 -24.26
CA ALA A 209 2.10 -11.48 -25.58
C ALA A 209 1.86 -13.00 -25.54
N GLU A 210 2.12 -13.65 -24.40
CA GLU A 210 1.96 -15.09 -24.21
C GLU A 210 0.86 -15.46 -23.19
N LEU A 211 0.08 -14.48 -22.71
CA LEU A 211 -0.88 -14.71 -21.63
C LEU A 211 -2.01 -15.68 -22.04
N ASP A 212 -2.43 -15.61 -23.31
CA ASP A 212 -3.51 -16.43 -23.87
C ASP A 212 -3.15 -17.93 -23.97
N THR A 213 -1.88 -18.30 -23.79
CA THR A 213 -1.43 -19.70 -23.85
C THR A 213 -1.47 -20.42 -22.50
N LEU A 214 -1.82 -19.72 -21.41
CA LEU A 214 -1.82 -20.27 -20.05
C LEU A 214 -3.09 -21.08 -19.74
N GLY A 215 -2.93 -22.12 -18.91
CA GLY A 215 -4.05 -22.79 -18.25
C GLY A 215 -4.63 -21.94 -17.11
N GLU A 216 -5.84 -22.30 -16.64
CA GLU A 216 -6.61 -21.49 -15.67
C GLU A 216 -5.86 -21.22 -14.35
N ASP A 217 -5.11 -22.21 -13.84
CA ASP A 217 -4.40 -22.08 -12.57
C ASP A 217 -3.17 -21.16 -12.70
N SER A 218 -2.32 -21.37 -13.71
CA SER A 218 -1.15 -20.51 -13.97
C SER A 218 -1.55 -19.09 -14.35
N TYR A 219 -2.69 -18.91 -15.02
CA TYR A 219 -3.20 -17.58 -15.38
C TYR A 219 -3.46 -16.71 -14.15
N LYS A 220 -4.04 -17.28 -13.08
CA LYS A 220 -4.34 -16.53 -11.85
C LYS A 220 -3.06 -16.01 -11.18
N ASP A 221 -2.04 -16.85 -11.09
CA ASP A 221 -0.77 -16.48 -10.44
C ASP A 221 0.00 -15.43 -11.25
N SER A 222 0.09 -15.61 -12.57
CA SER A 222 0.79 -14.66 -13.45
C SER A 222 0.08 -13.30 -13.50
N THR A 223 -1.25 -13.29 -13.61
CA THR A 223 -2.01 -12.02 -13.65
C THR A 223 -1.97 -11.24 -12.35
N LEU A 224 -1.89 -11.91 -11.19
CA LEU A 224 -1.70 -11.24 -9.90
C LEU A 224 -0.38 -10.46 -9.87
N ILE A 225 0.72 -11.04 -10.35
CA ILE A 225 2.03 -10.37 -10.36
C ILE A 225 2.09 -9.28 -11.43
N MET A 226 1.49 -9.50 -12.61
CA MET A 226 1.37 -8.47 -13.65
C MET A 226 0.59 -7.25 -13.16
N GLN A 227 -0.45 -7.45 -12.35
CA GLN A 227 -1.16 -6.34 -11.74
C GLN A 227 -0.25 -5.51 -10.82
N LEU A 228 0.60 -6.16 -10.01
CA LEU A 228 1.57 -5.44 -9.17
C LEU A 228 2.60 -4.64 -9.99
N LEU A 229 3.08 -5.20 -11.11
CA LEU A 229 3.95 -4.47 -12.05
C LEU A 229 3.26 -3.22 -12.61
N ARG A 230 1.98 -3.36 -13.01
CA ARG A 230 1.17 -2.25 -13.50
C ARG A 230 0.91 -1.19 -12.44
N ASP A 231 0.65 -1.60 -11.20
CA ASP A 231 0.43 -0.69 -10.08
C ASP A 231 1.69 0.15 -9.80
N ASN A 232 2.87 -0.49 -9.80
CA ASN A 232 4.15 0.20 -9.69
C ASN A 232 4.40 1.18 -10.83
N LEU A 233 4.20 0.76 -12.08
CA LEU A 233 4.35 1.65 -13.25
C LEU A 233 3.43 2.86 -13.16
N THR A 234 2.18 2.67 -12.70
CA THR A 234 1.22 3.76 -12.52
C THR A 234 1.70 4.75 -11.46
N LEU A 235 2.26 4.25 -10.35
CA LEU A 235 2.80 5.07 -9.28
C LEU A 235 4.03 5.88 -9.75
N TRP A 236 5.00 5.21 -10.35
CA TRP A 236 6.27 5.84 -10.74
C TRP A 236 6.10 6.84 -11.87
N THR A 237 5.19 6.58 -12.82
CA THR A 237 4.90 7.53 -13.90
C THR A 237 4.15 8.77 -13.43
N SER A 238 3.37 8.68 -12.34
CA SER A 238 2.79 9.88 -11.71
C SER A 238 3.84 10.72 -10.97
N ASP A 239 4.77 10.08 -10.25
CA ASP A 239 5.81 10.79 -9.50
C ASP A 239 6.74 11.59 -10.44
N MET A 240 7.11 11.01 -11.59
CA MET A 240 7.95 11.69 -12.60
C MET A 240 7.25 12.87 -13.28
N GLN A 241 5.91 12.85 -13.40
CA GLN A 241 5.15 13.98 -13.95
C GLN A 241 5.07 15.17 -12.99
N ASP A 242 5.07 14.90 -11.68
CA ASP A 242 5.10 15.92 -10.65
C ASP A 242 6.51 16.55 -10.52
N GLU A 243 7.59 15.76 -10.59
CA GLU A 243 8.97 16.28 -10.58
C GLU A 243 9.30 17.12 -11.82
N GLY A 244 8.84 16.71 -13.01
CA GLY A 244 9.01 17.49 -14.24
C GLY A 244 8.24 18.82 -14.25
N ALA A 245 7.14 18.93 -13.49
CA ALA A 245 6.39 20.17 -13.35
C ALA A 245 7.11 21.20 -12.45
N ASP A 246 7.88 20.73 -11.47
CA ASP A 246 8.67 21.57 -10.58
C ASP A 246 9.97 22.05 -11.25
N GLU A 247 10.62 21.23 -12.08
CA GLU A 247 11.75 21.66 -12.92
C GLU A 247 11.35 22.75 -13.94
N ILE A 248 10.14 22.67 -14.51
CA ILE A 248 9.62 23.69 -15.44
C ILE A 248 9.34 25.02 -14.71
N LYS A 249 8.92 24.99 -13.44
CA LYS A 249 8.73 26.19 -12.61
C LYS A 249 10.06 26.83 -12.20
N GLU A 250 11.08 26.05 -11.86
CA GLU A 250 12.43 26.56 -11.56
C GLU A 250 13.12 27.18 -12.80
N ALA A 251 12.99 26.53 -13.96
CA ALA A 251 13.47 27.07 -15.24
C ALA A 251 12.72 28.36 -15.65
N GLY A 252 11.44 28.48 -15.30
CA GLY A 252 10.61 29.68 -15.49
C GLY A 252 11.03 30.85 -14.59
N ALA A 253 11.26 30.59 -13.29
CA ALA A 253 11.70 31.59 -12.32
C ALA A 253 13.10 32.15 -12.62
N THR A 254 13.99 31.30 -13.15
CA THR A 254 15.36 31.69 -13.54
C THR A 254 15.37 32.58 -14.80
N LYS A 255 14.38 32.44 -15.69
CA LYS A 255 14.19 33.31 -16.86
C LYS A 255 13.56 34.67 -16.52
N GLN A 256 12.74 34.75 -15.47
CA GLN A 256 12.18 36.02 -14.99
C GLN A 256 13.22 36.89 -14.27
N LYS A 257 14.05 36.31 -13.39
CA LYS A 257 15.17 37.05 -12.74
C LYS A 257 16.23 37.56 -13.73
N LYS A 258 16.42 36.89 -14.88
CA LYS A 258 17.35 37.35 -15.94
C LYS A 258 16.79 38.47 -16.81
N LYS A 259 15.48 38.74 -16.77
CA LYS A 259 14.83 39.81 -17.52
C LYS A 259 14.77 41.13 -16.73
N GLU A 260 14.59 41.06 -15.41
CA GLU A 260 14.64 42.25 -14.54
C GLU A 260 16.07 42.80 -14.34
N ASN A 261 17.10 41.95 -14.37
CA ASN A 261 18.49 42.40 -14.20
C ASN A 261 19.19 42.84 -15.51
N ARG A 262 18.45 42.96 -16.63
CA ARG A 262 18.98 43.39 -17.94
C ARG A 262 18.48 44.77 -18.37
N GLN A 263 17.76 45.48 -17.51
CA GLN A 263 17.15 46.78 -17.84
C GLN A 263 17.69 47.94 -17.01
N ALA A 264 18.81 47.74 -16.31
CA ALA A 264 19.53 48.79 -15.60
C ALA A 264 21.03 48.68 -15.91
N THR A 265 21.46 49.18 -17.08
CA THR A 265 22.82 49.71 -17.33
C THR A 265 22.93 50.14 -18.80
N THR A 266 22.45 51.34 -19.12
CA THR A 266 23.02 52.21 -20.17
C THR A 266 22.52 53.63 -19.88
N ASP A 267 23.40 54.49 -19.39
CA ASP A 267 23.58 55.88 -19.84
C ASP A 267 24.35 56.68 -18.76
N GLU A 268 25.66 56.78 -18.94
CA GLU A 268 26.43 57.92 -18.43
C GLU A 268 26.68 58.86 -19.61
N HIS A 269 26.46 60.17 -19.44
CA HIS A 269 27.33 61.26 -19.92
C HIS A 269 26.83 62.62 -19.38
N GLY A 270 27.67 63.25 -18.54
CA GLY A 270 27.94 64.70 -18.54
C GLY A 270 27.05 65.67 -17.75
N GLY A 271 27.67 66.46 -16.85
CA GLY A 271 27.17 67.80 -16.47
C GLY A 271 27.40 68.22 -15.02
N ASP A 272 28.23 69.27 -14.85
CA ASP A 272 28.49 70.00 -13.60
C ASP A 272 27.24 70.52 -12.87
N GLY A 273 27.31 70.64 -11.53
CA GLY A 273 26.29 71.35 -10.74
C GLY A 273 26.51 71.32 -9.23
N VAL A 274 26.74 72.50 -8.66
CA VAL A 274 27.04 72.81 -7.25
C VAL A 274 25.75 72.95 -6.39
N CYS A 275 25.91 72.83 -5.05
CA CYS A 275 25.08 73.35 -3.93
C CYS A 275 23.94 72.52 -3.29
N HIS A 276 24.20 72.13 -2.02
CA HIS A 276 23.47 72.40 -0.76
C HIS A 276 21.99 72.04 -0.49
N ASN A 277 21.78 71.77 0.82
CA ASN A 277 20.57 71.70 1.67
C ASN A 277 19.96 70.30 1.86
N GLU A 278 20.09 69.66 3.04
CA GLU A 278 19.58 69.98 4.40
C GLU A 278 18.23 69.33 4.72
N ALA A 279 18.23 68.64 5.88
CA ALA A 279 17.14 68.37 6.82
C ALA A 279 15.95 67.52 6.33
N THR A 280 15.62 66.40 6.98
CA THR A 280 15.13 66.33 8.37
C THR A 280 15.20 64.85 8.85
N THR A 281 15.95 64.52 9.92
CA THR A 281 15.52 64.43 11.35
C THR A 281 14.63 63.20 11.60
N ALA A 282 15.18 62.09 12.14
CA ALA A 282 15.27 61.70 13.57
C ALA A 282 13.88 61.43 14.19
N VAL A 283 13.62 60.33 14.90
CA VAL A 283 14.12 59.90 16.24
C VAL A 283 13.73 58.41 16.36
N GLN A 284 14.61 57.40 16.54
CA GLN A 284 15.55 57.12 17.64
C GLN A 284 14.87 56.36 18.82
N ASP A 285 15.19 55.06 18.94
CA ASP A 285 15.81 54.38 20.12
C ASP A 285 14.76 53.72 21.05
N CYS A 286 14.99 52.65 21.84
CA CYS A 286 16.14 51.82 22.21
C CYS A 286 15.53 50.52 22.85
N VAL A 287 16.03 49.31 22.60
CA VAL A 287 17.09 48.58 23.34
C VAL A 287 16.70 48.10 24.76
N THR A 288 16.43 46.79 24.83
CA THR A 288 16.84 45.74 25.80
C THR A 288 16.18 45.47 27.16
N SER A 289 16.02 44.14 27.34
CA SER A 289 16.28 43.25 28.50
C SER A 289 15.18 42.96 29.53
N ASP A 290 14.75 41.69 29.48
CA ASP A 290 14.57 40.70 30.54
C ASP A 290 13.76 41.03 31.80
N ALA A 291 12.68 40.26 32.02
CA ALA A 291 12.65 39.19 33.01
C ALA A 291 11.23 38.61 33.18
N SER A 292 11.14 37.27 33.18
CA SER A 292 10.19 36.41 33.91
C SER A 292 8.72 36.85 34.05
N GLY A 293 7.82 36.10 33.41
CA GLY A 293 6.40 36.10 33.76
C GLY A 293 5.64 35.04 32.95
N GLU A 294 5.20 33.98 33.63
CA GLU A 294 4.44 32.86 33.10
C GLU A 294 3.19 33.29 32.31
N GLY A 295 2.96 32.64 31.16
CA GLY A 295 1.75 32.76 30.35
C GLY A 295 1.29 31.39 29.86
N ARG A 296 1.05 30.48 30.81
CA ARG A 296 0.48 29.14 30.58
C ARG A 296 -1.00 29.30 30.22
N LEU A 297 -1.42 28.89 29.02
CA LEU A 297 -2.84 28.61 28.75
C LEU A 297 -3.20 27.28 29.42
N LYS A 298 -3.60 27.35 30.69
CA LYS A 298 -4.40 26.34 31.38
C LYS A 298 -5.85 26.47 30.88
N ILE A 299 -6.44 25.37 30.44
CA ILE A 299 -7.91 25.25 30.40
C ILE A 299 -8.35 25.10 31.86
N GLN A 300 -9.11 26.07 32.35
CA GLN A 300 -9.76 26.03 33.66
C GLN A 300 -10.87 24.98 33.64
N ASP A 301 -10.74 24.05 34.58
CA ASP A 301 -11.73 23.10 35.03
C ASP A 301 -12.67 23.85 36.00
N GLU A 302 -13.86 24.22 35.52
CA GLU A 302 -14.94 24.76 36.36
C GLU A 302 -15.92 23.63 36.64
N GLY A 303 -15.99 23.24 37.91
CA GLY A 303 -16.71 22.06 38.37
C GLY A 303 -18.22 22.12 38.21
N LEU A 304 -18.78 21.03 37.68
CA LEU A 304 -20.18 20.62 37.84
C LEU A 304 -20.21 19.19 38.43
N PRO A 305 -21.17 18.87 39.32
CA PRO A 305 -21.07 17.75 40.24
C PRO A 305 -21.23 16.37 39.56
N PRO A 306 -20.78 15.29 40.21
CA PRO A 306 -20.81 13.95 39.63
C PRO A 306 -22.26 13.46 39.56
N LEU A 307 -22.81 13.38 38.34
CA LEU A 307 -24.08 12.69 38.11
C LEU A 307 -23.84 11.18 38.16
N HIS A 308 -23.98 10.65 39.38
CA HIS A 308 -24.28 9.27 39.67
C HIS A 308 -25.58 8.88 38.91
N ILE A 309 -25.48 8.23 37.75
CA ILE A 309 -26.65 7.57 37.14
C ILE A 309 -26.64 6.12 37.58
N SER A 310 -27.34 5.93 38.70
CA SER A 310 -27.90 4.66 39.15
C SER A 310 -28.75 4.04 38.05
N PHE A 311 -28.36 2.87 37.54
CA PHE A 311 -29.27 2.00 36.81
C PHE A 311 -30.09 1.20 37.83
N GLN A 312 -31.25 1.73 38.24
CA GLN A 312 -32.31 0.89 38.79
C GLN A 312 -33.33 0.51 37.70
N PRO A 313 -33.82 -0.73 37.70
CA PRO A 313 -34.58 -1.31 36.61
C PRO A 313 -36.08 -1.04 36.81
N PHE A 314 -36.75 -0.50 35.80
CA PHE A 314 -38.21 -0.57 35.72
C PHE A 314 -38.67 -1.26 34.43
N ARG A 315 -39.24 -2.45 34.67
CA ARG A 315 -40.22 -3.21 33.86
C ARG A 315 -41.38 -2.27 33.42
N CYS A 316 -42.21 -2.50 32.41
CA CYS A 316 -42.65 -3.66 31.62
C CYS A 316 -43.43 -3.04 30.42
N ASN A 317 -43.43 -3.57 29.19
CA ASN A 317 -44.37 -4.63 28.83
C ASN A 317 -43.92 -5.40 27.60
N ARG A 318 -43.30 -6.54 27.90
CA ARG A 318 -43.57 -7.87 27.36
C ARG A 318 -44.74 -7.98 26.37
N VAL A 319 -44.43 -8.28 25.11
CA VAL A 319 -45.11 -9.34 24.37
C VAL A 319 -44.07 -10.45 24.12
N LYS A 320 -44.30 -11.60 24.77
CA LYS A 320 -43.63 -12.90 24.55
C LYS A 320 -44.00 -13.37 23.13
N SER A 321 -43.17 -14.06 22.35
CA SER A 321 -42.39 -15.29 22.58
C SER A 321 -41.55 -15.55 21.30
N SER A 322 -40.45 -16.31 21.21
CA SER A 322 -39.92 -17.42 21.99
C SER A 322 -38.48 -17.74 21.51
N ASN A 323 -37.53 -17.82 22.46
CA ASN A 323 -36.32 -18.69 22.55
C ASN A 323 -35.20 -18.61 21.46
N ARG A 324 -33.89 -18.55 21.78
CA ARG A 324 -33.11 -18.80 23.01
C ARG A 324 -31.66 -18.24 22.82
N HIS A 325 -31.09 -17.54 23.82
CA HIS A 325 -29.66 -17.20 24.00
C HIS A 325 -28.92 -18.27 24.86
N PRO A 326 -27.58 -18.23 25.04
CA PRO A 326 -26.84 -17.35 26.00
C PRO A 326 -25.63 -16.59 25.36
N HIS A 327 -25.37 -15.30 25.66
CA HIS A 327 -24.38 -14.71 26.61
C HIS A 327 -22.97 -15.34 26.55
N VAL A 328 -21.83 -14.61 26.44
CA VAL A 328 -21.32 -13.52 27.31
C VAL A 328 -20.21 -12.65 26.64
N ASP A 329 -20.09 -11.42 27.13
CA ASP A 329 -18.93 -10.51 27.29
C ASP A 329 -18.27 -9.66 26.19
N LEU A 330 -17.98 -8.44 26.67
CA LEU A 330 -17.51 -7.21 26.07
C LEU A 330 -16.02 -7.09 26.40
N GLU A 331 -15.13 -6.94 25.42
CA GLU A 331 -13.80 -6.38 25.68
C GLU A 331 -13.26 -5.62 24.47
N LEU A 332 -12.73 -4.43 24.75
CA LEU A 332 -11.98 -3.56 23.83
C LEU A 332 -10.90 -4.36 23.10
N TYR A 333 -10.85 -4.30 21.76
CA TYR A 333 -9.58 -4.35 21.03
C TYR A 333 -9.69 -3.57 19.72
N LEU A 334 -8.91 -2.49 19.64
CA LEU A 334 -8.57 -1.74 18.44
C LEU A 334 -7.68 -2.60 17.53
N GLY A 335 -7.94 -2.55 16.23
CA GLY A 335 -7.00 -2.98 15.20
C GLY A 335 -7.18 -4.41 14.69
N HIS A 336 -7.33 -4.53 13.38
CA HIS A 336 -7.01 -5.71 12.56
C HIS A 336 -8.04 -6.82 12.25
N THR A 337 -9.33 -6.71 12.55
CA THR A 337 -10.32 -7.74 12.16
C THR A 337 -11.56 -7.21 11.42
N ARG A 338 -11.37 -6.77 10.16
CA ARG A 338 -12.49 -6.58 9.21
C ARG A 338 -12.47 -7.47 7.97
N VAL A 339 -11.37 -8.19 7.69
CA VAL A 339 -11.30 -9.06 6.50
C VAL A 339 -11.88 -10.46 6.77
N LEU A 340 -11.83 -10.96 8.00
CA LEU A 340 -12.33 -12.31 8.33
C LEU A 340 -13.84 -12.38 8.66
N ASN A 341 -14.47 -11.29 9.09
CA ASN A 341 -15.92 -11.29 9.42
C ASN A 341 -16.84 -11.22 8.19
N LEU A 342 -16.31 -10.92 6.99
CA LEU A 342 -17.09 -11.02 5.74
C LEU A 342 -17.11 -12.45 5.19
N LEU A 343 -16.10 -13.27 5.52
CA LEU A 343 -15.99 -14.66 5.05
C LEU A 343 -16.90 -15.62 5.83
N LEU A 344 -17.19 -15.34 7.11
CA LEU A 344 -18.05 -16.20 7.95
C LEU A 344 -19.57 -16.01 7.70
N ILE A 345 -19.97 -14.92 7.05
CA ILE A 345 -21.37 -14.68 6.63
C ILE A 345 -21.68 -15.40 5.29
N ILE A 346 -20.67 -15.63 4.45
CA ILE A 346 -20.85 -16.26 3.13
C ILE A 346 -20.99 -17.80 3.22
N THR A 347 -20.50 -18.45 4.28
CA THR A 347 -20.56 -19.92 4.43
C THR A 347 -21.85 -20.46 5.06
N ARG A 348 -22.75 -19.61 5.57
CA ARG A 348 -24.05 -20.05 6.15
C ARG A 348 -25.27 -19.88 5.25
N SER A 349 -25.16 -19.21 4.10
CA SER A 349 -26.30 -18.94 3.19
C SER A 349 -26.28 -19.73 1.87
N LYS A 350 -25.75 -20.96 1.88
CA LYS A 350 -25.92 -21.93 0.78
C LYS A 350 -26.40 -23.29 1.28
N ARG A 351 -27.53 -23.31 1.99
CA ARG A 351 -28.40 -24.50 2.09
C ARG A 351 -29.84 -24.06 1.89
N LYS A 352 -30.30 -24.13 0.63
CA LYS A 352 -31.64 -24.57 0.19
C LYS A 352 -31.82 -24.31 -1.32
N ASN A 353 -32.31 -25.34 -2.01
CA ASN A 353 -32.81 -25.35 -3.38
C ASN A 353 -31.80 -25.37 -4.54
N ILE A 354 -31.19 -26.54 -4.76
CA ILE A 354 -30.83 -27.00 -6.10
C ILE A 354 -32.02 -27.82 -6.62
N LYS A 355 -32.76 -27.27 -7.58
CA LYS A 355 -33.56 -28.06 -8.54
C LYS A 355 -33.33 -27.50 -9.94
N ALA A 356 -32.69 -28.36 -10.73
CA ALA A 356 -32.69 -28.53 -12.18
C ALA A 356 -33.15 -27.36 -13.08
N PHE A 357 -32.27 -26.93 -13.97
CA PHE A 357 -32.61 -26.68 -15.38
C PHE A 357 -31.41 -27.08 -16.24
N GLY A 358 -31.61 -28.06 -17.13
CA GLY A 358 -30.59 -28.63 -18.00
C GLY A 358 -30.65 -28.12 -19.44
N PHE A 359 -29.74 -28.70 -20.24
CA PHE A 359 -29.54 -28.62 -21.70
C PHE A 359 -28.81 -27.35 -22.23
N LYS A 360 -27.89 -27.43 -23.21
CA LYS A 360 -27.64 -28.45 -24.25
C LYS A 360 -26.20 -28.28 -24.80
N VAL A 361 -25.51 -29.39 -25.03
CA VAL A 361 -24.31 -29.48 -25.88
C VAL A 361 -24.75 -29.30 -27.35
N LEU A 362 -24.01 -28.52 -28.15
CA LEU A 362 -24.05 -28.54 -29.62
C LEU A 362 -22.71 -28.07 -30.19
N GLU A 363 -21.93 -29.07 -30.57
CA GLU A 363 -21.18 -29.29 -31.83
C GLU A 363 -20.86 -28.11 -32.77
N ALA A 364 -19.65 -28.20 -33.34
CA ALA A 364 -19.00 -27.24 -34.22
C ALA A 364 -19.71 -27.02 -35.57
N ALA A 365 -19.69 -25.77 -36.05
CA ALA A 365 -19.88 -25.44 -37.46
C ALA A 365 -19.03 -24.23 -37.88
N ARG A 366 -18.11 -24.47 -38.83
CA ARG A 366 -17.37 -23.45 -39.61
C ARG A 366 -18.34 -22.43 -40.23
N LYS A 367 -18.09 -21.12 -40.05
CA LYS A 367 -18.59 -20.07 -40.97
C LYS A 367 -17.59 -18.91 -41.12
N SER A 368 -17.06 -18.82 -42.35
CA SER A 368 -16.71 -17.66 -43.19
C SER A 368 -16.32 -16.30 -42.58
N ALA A 369 -15.26 -15.72 -43.17
CA ALA A 369 -14.71 -14.38 -42.98
C ALA A 369 -15.75 -13.23 -42.99
N PRO A 370 -15.49 -12.12 -42.29
CA PRO A 370 -16.44 -11.01 -42.18
C PRO A 370 -16.40 -10.11 -43.43
N THR A 371 -17.57 -9.93 -44.05
CA THR A 371 -17.82 -8.87 -45.02
C THR A 371 -17.88 -7.51 -44.32
N THR A 372 -17.23 -6.54 -44.94
CA THR A 372 -17.11 -5.14 -44.56
C THR A 372 -18.44 -4.38 -44.64
N GLY A 373 -18.60 -3.37 -43.76
CA GLY A 373 -19.46 -2.20 -44.02
C GLY A 373 -20.91 -2.26 -43.52
N GLY A 374 -21.11 -2.13 -42.21
CA GLY A 374 -22.43 -1.79 -41.66
C GLY A 374 -22.34 -1.26 -40.24
N VAL A 375 -22.57 0.04 -40.04
CA VAL A 375 -22.65 0.64 -38.70
C VAL A 375 -23.82 0.00 -37.95
N LYS A 376 -23.52 -0.90 -36.99
CA LYS A 376 -24.54 -1.53 -36.14
C LYS A 376 -25.26 -0.43 -35.36
N LYS A 377 -26.59 -0.32 -35.54
CA LYS A 377 -27.42 0.60 -34.76
C LYS A 377 -27.24 0.30 -33.26
N PRO A 378 -27.07 1.31 -32.40
CA PRO A 378 -26.90 1.08 -30.97
C PRO A 378 -28.15 0.41 -30.40
N HIS A 379 -27.96 -0.76 -29.80
CA HIS A 379 -29.05 -1.53 -29.18
C HIS A 379 -29.57 -0.78 -27.96
N ARG A 380 -30.78 -0.23 -28.06
CA ARG A 380 -31.44 0.49 -26.96
C ARG A 380 -32.10 -0.52 -26.01
N TYR A 381 -31.59 -0.59 -24.78
CA TYR A 381 -32.17 -1.41 -23.72
C TYR A 381 -33.52 -0.86 -23.25
N ARG A 382 -34.39 -1.74 -22.76
CA ARG A 382 -35.64 -1.32 -22.08
C ARG A 382 -35.30 -0.46 -20.86
N PRO A 383 -36.08 0.60 -20.56
CA PRO A 383 -35.87 1.44 -19.38
C PRO A 383 -35.72 0.59 -18.10
N GLY A 384 -34.75 0.92 -17.25
CA GLY A 384 -34.42 0.18 -16.03
C GLY A 384 -33.56 -1.09 -16.20
N THR A 385 -33.42 -1.63 -17.42
CA THR A 385 -32.60 -2.85 -17.65
C THR A 385 -31.12 -2.60 -17.39
N VAL A 386 -30.61 -1.45 -17.82
CA VAL A 386 -29.20 -1.05 -17.60
C VAL A 386 -28.96 -0.79 -16.11
N ALA A 387 -29.85 -0.03 -15.46
CA ALA A 387 -29.77 0.25 -14.03
C ALA A 387 -29.77 -1.03 -13.18
N LEU A 388 -30.66 -1.98 -13.46
CA LEU A 388 -30.68 -3.27 -12.75
C LEU A 388 -29.42 -4.10 -13.00
N ARG A 389 -28.82 -4.02 -14.19
CA ARG A 389 -27.55 -4.68 -14.50
C ARG A 389 -26.40 -4.05 -13.72
N GLU A 390 -26.35 -2.73 -13.66
CA GLU A 390 -25.35 -1.98 -12.90
C GLU A 390 -25.48 -2.23 -11.39
N ILE A 391 -26.70 -2.20 -10.84
CA ILE A 391 -26.96 -2.54 -9.43
C ILE A 391 -26.42 -3.94 -9.12
N ARG A 392 -26.74 -4.95 -9.95
CA ARG A 392 -26.24 -6.31 -9.75
C ARG A 392 -24.72 -6.41 -9.89
N LYS A 393 -24.11 -5.63 -10.78
CA LYS A 393 -22.65 -5.56 -10.92
C LYS A 393 -22.03 -5.03 -9.63
N TYR A 394 -22.49 -3.86 -9.16
CA TYR A 394 -21.96 -3.21 -7.96
C TYR A 394 -22.27 -3.98 -6.67
N GLN A 395 -23.40 -4.70 -6.59
CA GLN A 395 -23.68 -5.59 -5.46
C GLN A 395 -22.81 -6.86 -5.44
N LYS A 396 -22.16 -7.21 -6.57
CA LYS A 396 -21.28 -8.38 -6.68
C LYS A 396 -19.80 -8.02 -6.47
N SER A 397 -19.42 -6.76 -6.66
CA SER A 397 -18.06 -6.26 -6.51
C SER A 397 -17.90 -5.40 -5.26
N THR A 398 -16.73 -5.40 -4.65
CA THR A 398 -16.35 -4.46 -3.58
C THR A 398 -15.40 -3.38 -4.09
N GLU A 399 -15.38 -3.14 -5.41
CA GLU A 399 -14.55 -2.10 -6.03
C GLU A 399 -15.04 -0.70 -5.65
N LEU A 400 -14.10 0.21 -5.40
CA LEU A 400 -14.39 1.63 -5.15
C LEU A 400 -15.05 2.28 -6.36
N LEU A 401 -16.10 3.06 -6.12
CA LEU A 401 -16.94 3.68 -7.13
C LEU A 401 -16.45 5.07 -7.53
N ILE A 402 -15.79 5.79 -6.61
CA ILE A 402 -15.25 7.11 -6.89
C ILE A 402 -13.92 6.94 -7.63
N ARG A 403 -13.71 7.76 -8.67
CA ARG A 403 -12.44 7.75 -9.40
C ARG A 403 -11.32 8.27 -8.48
N LYS A 404 -10.25 7.47 -8.35
CA LYS A 404 -9.12 7.73 -7.47
C LYS A 404 -8.45 9.09 -7.69
N LEU A 405 -8.15 9.46 -8.94
CA LEU A 405 -7.41 10.69 -9.23
C LEU A 405 -8.19 11.98 -8.89
N PRO A 406 -9.47 12.16 -9.26
CA PRO A 406 -10.29 13.27 -8.77
C PRO A 406 -10.42 13.32 -7.24
N PHE A 407 -10.63 12.16 -6.60
CA PHE A 407 -10.73 12.09 -5.13
C PHE A 407 -9.43 12.53 -4.46
N GLN A 408 -8.29 12.06 -4.95
CA GLN A 408 -6.96 12.45 -4.48
C GLN A 408 -6.74 13.97 -4.59
N ARG A 409 -7.14 14.60 -5.69
CA ARG A 409 -7.04 16.06 -5.87
C ARG A 409 -7.85 16.80 -4.82
N LEU A 410 -9.10 16.36 -4.58
CA LEU A 410 -9.97 16.92 -3.56
C LEU A 410 -9.40 16.78 -2.14
N VAL A 411 -8.85 15.60 -1.80
CA VAL A 411 -8.21 15.38 -0.51
C VAL A 411 -7.05 16.35 -0.29
N ARG A 412 -6.22 16.58 -1.31
CA ARG A 412 -5.09 17.51 -1.23
C ARG A 412 -5.54 18.96 -1.10
N GLU A 413 -6.57 19.35 -1.86
CA GLU A 413 -7.19 20.68 -1.79
C GLU A 413 -7.68 20.98 -0.37
N ILE A 414 -8.51 20.10 0.21
CA ILE A 414 -9.04 20.26 1.57
C ILE A 414 -7.91 20.26 2.60
N ALA A 415 -6.93 19.37 2.46
CA ALA A 415 -5.84 19.26 3.42
C ALA A 415 -4.96 20.53 3.48
N GLN A 416 -4.86 21.25 2.36
CA GLN A 416 -4.10 22.49 2.27
C GLN A 416 -4.68 23.59 3.19
N ASP A 417 -6.00 23.57 3.44
CA ASP A 417 -6.66 24.51 4.37
C ASP A 417 -6.25 24.29 5.83
N PHE A 418 -5.80 23.08 6.17
CA PHE A 418 -5.37 22.73 7.53
C PHE A 418 -3.86 22.83 7.71
N LYS A 419 -3.10 22.38 6.71
CA LYS A 419 -1.63 22.40 6.74
C LYS A 419 -1.08 22.38 5.33
N THR A 420 -0.21 23.34 5.03
CA THR A 420 0.48 23.41 3.75
C THR A 420 1.52 22.29 3.61
N ASP A 421 1.78 21.89 2.37
CA ASP A 421 2.90 21.03 1.98
C ASP A 421 2.83 19.58 2.50
N LEU A 422 1.61 19.07 2.66
CA LEU A 422 1.38 17.67 3.03
C LEU A 422 1.64 16.72 1.83
N ARG A 423 2.59 15.80 2.02
CA ARG A 423 2.79 14.64 1.13
C ARG A 423 1.91 13.48 1.58
N PHE A 424 1.05 13.00 0.69
CA PHE A 424 0.16 11.86 0.95
C PHE A 424 0.76 10.56 0.42
N GLN A 425 0.86 9.55 1.29
CA GLN A 425 1.10 8.18 0.86
C GLN A 425 -0.12 7.62 0.11
N SER A 426 0.12 6.74 -0.87
CA SER A 426 -0.95 6.12 -1.68
C SER A 426 -1.99 5.38 -0.84
N HIS A 427 -1.54 4.66 0.18
CA HIS A 427 -2.39 3.93 1.13
C HIS A 427 -3.22 4.86 2.02
N ALA A 428 -2.71 6.05 2.37
CA ALA A 428 -3.46 7.04 3.13
C ALA A 428 -4.62 7.61 2.29
N VAL A 429 -4.37 7.91 1.01
CA VAL A 429 -5.42 8.34 0.08
C VAL A 429 -6.45 7.23 -0.13
N LEU A 430 -6.01 5.97 -0.26
CA LEU A 430 -6.91 4.83 -0.38
C LEU A 430 -7.79 4.66 0.87
N ALA A 431 -7.20 4.73 2.06
CA ALA A 431 -7.95 4.62 3.32
C ALA A 431 -8.98 5.75 3.48
N LEU A 432 -8.61 6.99 3.10
CA LEU A 432 -9.55 8.12 3.07
C LEU A 432 -10.68 7.87 2.07
N GLN A 433 -10.37 7.28 0.91
CA GLN A 433 -11.36 6.96 -0.11
C GLN A 433 -12.31 5.86 0.37
N GLU A 434 -11.80 4.77 0.94
CA GLU A 434 -12.60 3.69 1.52
C GLU A 434 -13.52 4.23 2.63
N ALA A 435 -12.99 5.06 3.52
CA ALA A 435 -13.78 5.67 4.59
C ALA A 435 -14.88 6.60 4.06
N ALA A 436 -14.55 7.44 3.07
CA ALA A 436 -15.51 8.36 2.45
C ALA A 436 -16.62 7.60 1.71
N GLU A 437 -16.27 6.59 0.92
CA GLU A 437 -17.25 5.79 0.20
C GLU A 437 -18.11 4.95 1.14
N ALA A 438 -17.54 4.37 2.20
CA ALA A 438 -18.32 3.65 3.22
C ALA A 438 -19.32 4.57 3.92
N TYR A 439 -18.90 5.80 4.27
CA TYR A 439 -19.80 6.79 4.86
C TYR A 439 -20.94 7.17 3.90
N LEU A 440 -20.61 7.46 2.63
CA LEU A 440 -21.59 7.83 1.61
C LEU A 440 -22.59 6.71 1.33
N VAL A 441 -22.11 5.46 1.20
CA VAL A 441 -22.99 4.29 0.99
C VAL A 441 -23.97 4.15 2.15
N GLY A 442 -23.50 4.25 3.40
CA GLY A 442 -24.38 4.22 4.56
C GLY A 442 -25.38 5.38 4.58
N LEU A 443 -24.92 6.61 4.28
CA LEU A 443 -25.81 7.77 4.24
C LEU A 443 -26.89 7.63 3.17
N PHE A 444 -26.55 7.10 2.00
CA PHE A 444 -27.51 6.84 0.93
C PHE A 444 -28.46 5.69 1.25
N GLU A 445 -28.03 4.68 2.00
CA GLU A 445 -28.91 3.63 2.51
C GLU A 445 -30.00 4.21 3.42
N ASP A 446 -29.62 5.03 4.40
CA ASP A 446 -30.57 5.69 5.30
C ASP A 446 -31.47 6.69 4.57
N THR A 447 -30.91 7.43 3.62
CA THR A 447 -31.68 8.33 2.74
C THR A 447 -32.73 7.56 1.95
N ASN A 448 -32.36 6.40 1.41
CA ASN A 448 -33.26 5.53 0.67
C ASN A 448 -34.36 4.96 1.58
N LEU A 449 -34.03 4.58 2.81
CA LEU A 449 -35.02 4.16 3.82
C LEU A 449 -36.01 5.29 4.14
N CYS A 450 -35.54 6.54 4.26
CA CYS A 450 -36.41 7.71 4.45
C CYS A 450 -37.36 7.93 3.26
N ALA A 451 -36.86 7.78 2.03
CA ALA A 451 -37.69 7.87 0.83
C ALA A 451 -38.76 6.75 0.77
N ILE A 452 -38.39 5.51 1.09
CA ILE A 452 -39.30 4.36 1.17
C ILE A 452 -40.35 4.55 2.25
N HIS A 453 -39.96 5.04 3.43
CA HIS A 453 -40.90 5.37 4.51
C HIS A 453 -41.95 6.40 4.06
N ALA A 454 -41.53 7.37 3.26
CA ALA A 454 -42.40 8.36 2.62
C ALA A 454 -43.11 7.85 1.35
N LYS A 455 -43.08 6.54 1.06
CA LYS A 455 -43.71 5.87 -0.10
C LYS A 455 -43.23 6.42 -1.46
N ARG A 456 -41.96 6.83 -1.55
CA ARG A 456 -41.33 7.32 -2.79
C ARG A 456 -40.21 6.39 -3.23
N VAL A 457 -39.99 6.33 -4.54
CA VAL A 457 -38.86 5.60 -5.17
C VAL A 457 -37.68 6.52 -5.45
N THR A 458 -37.92 7.83 -5.55
CA THR A 458 -36.89 8.84 -5.80
C THR A 458 -36.46 9.52 -4.50
N ILE A 459 -35.16 9.49 -4.23
CA ILE A 459 -34.53 10.23 -3.12
C ILE A 459 -34.60 11.74 -3.38
N MET A 460 -34.84 12.51 -2.32
CA MET A 460 -34.91 13.97 -2.36
C MET A 460 -33.94 14.57 -1.33
N PRO A 461 -33.52 15.84 -1.49
CA PRO A 461 -32.62 16.50 -0.53
C PRO A 461 -33.13 16.45 0.93
N LYS A 462 -34.45 16.53 1.13
CA LYS A 462 -35.08 16.39 2.47
C LYS A 462 -34.84 15.04 3.13
N ASP A 463 -34.66 13.97 2.34
CA ASP A 463 -34.40 12.62 2.86
C ASP A 463 -32.96 12.53 3.39
N ILE A 464 -32.01 13.14 2.68
CA ILE A 464 -30.60 13.23 3.10
C ILE A 464 -30.50 14.07 4.38
N GLN A 465 -31.19 15.22 4.41
CA GLN A 465 -31.22 16.08 5.60
C GLN A 465 -31.82 15.36 6.81
N LEU A 466 -32.89 14.59 6.62
CA LEU A 466 -33.50 13.79 7.67
C LEU A 466 -32.55 12.69 8.15
N ALA A 467 -31.91 11.96 7.23
CA ALA A 467 -30.94 10.91 7.54
C ALA A 467 -29.77 11.45 8.38
N ARG A 468 -29.19 12.61 8.00
CA ARG A 468 -28.11 13.26 8.76
C ARG A 468 -28.56 13.68 10.18
N ARG A 469 -29.79 14.22 10.31
CA ARG A 469 -30.34 14.56 11.64
C ARG A 469 -30.52 13.34 12.53
N ILE A 470 -31.02 12.23 11.99
CA ILE A 470 -31.20 10.98 12.75
C ILE A 470 -29.85 10.42 13.20
N ARG A 471 -28.80 10.54 12.36
CA ARG A 471 -27.43 10.15 12.68
C ARG A 471 -26.76 11.02 13.75
N GLY A 472 -27.38 12.11 14.18
CA GLY A 472 -26.80 13.06 15.13
C GLY A 472 -25.74 13.99 14.52
N GLU A 473 -25.62 14.00 13.19
CA GLU A 473 -24.73 14.89 12.46
C GLU A 473 -25.39 16.27 12.40
N ARG A 474 -25.02 17.17 13.31
CA ARG A 474 -25.51 18.56 13.28
C ARG A 474 -24.97 19.25 12.01
N ALA A 475 -25.85 20.00 11.36
CA ALA A 475 -25.57 20.75 10.14
C ALA A 475 -24.60 21.91 10.41
#